data_AF-A0A7C5F1V7-F1
#
_entry.id   AF-A0A7C5F1V7-F1
#
_cell.length_a   1.000
_cell.length_b   1.000
_cell.length_c   1.000
_cell.angle_alpha   90.00
_cell.angle_beta   90.00
_cell.angle_gamma   90.00
#
_symmetry.space_group_name_H-M   'P 1'
#
loop_
_entity.id
_entity.type
_entity.pdbx_description
1 polymer ?
#
loop_
_entity_poly.entity_id
_entity_poly.type
_entity_poly.pdbx_seq_one_letter_code
_entity_poly.pdbx_strand_id
1 'polypeptide(L)'
;MLFNDTSTNKSETNPRLARLAELLAFDPTNEVAISSTHEGPEVALTPLPEPGHSPTQMQSQPENGRSLELNTPLKLSTDESAPSPSGQSSPVTTSFPKELDLPELRQNVRMIADALMGALSQVVNETQARREASNAQVTAILKDFDQITARLRSQQEQLEQVVAGRQELITKIEEIARPVSALEDRLRNIEERLLAAETQIREQSEQVSALAAAGERREQTQQSLANRLETIEFIIETIEADSQRRGAWLDKLLTSIRGLDNRGEQRYHADAPVQVTTVGETPQVIAGRLVNLSKKGLGLVLEAPIAAGIQVEITVEGRVLNGTVRYCRPRSDGYWTGIVLGQALAVPAE
;
A
#
# COMPACT_ATOMS: atom_id res chain seq x y z
N MET A 1 74.91 39.23 5.91
CA MET A 1 74.36 39.26 7.28
C MET A 1 72.88 38.88 7.13
N LEU A 2 72.50 37.61 7.31
CA LEU A 2 72.09 36.95 8.58
C LEU A 2 70.76 37.57 9.10
N PHE A 3 69.62 36.89 9.29
CA PHE A 3 69.30 35.48 9.57
C PHE A 3 67.92 35.05 9.01
N ASN A 4 67.82 33.74 8.70
CA ASN A 4 66.61 32.93 8.60
C ASN A 4 65.93 32.78 9.96
N ASP A 5 64.59 32.75 10.00
CA ASP A 5 63.83 31.93 10.96
C ASP A 5 62.48 31.53 10.35
N THR A 6 62.42 30.27 9.91
CA THR A 6 61.20 29.56 9.51
C THR A 6 60.78 28.66 10.67
N SER A 7 59.87 29.15 11.51
CA SER A 7 59.22 28.32 12.52
C SER A 7 58.00 27.63 11.89
N THR A 8 58.19 26.36 11.53
CA THR A 8 57.11 25.43 11.22
C THR A 8 56.27 25.19 12.48
N ASN A 9 55.21 25.98 12.63
CA ASN A 9 54.18 25.73 13.63
C ASN A 9 53.36 24.53 13.15
N LYS A 10 53.69 23.32 13.62
CA LYS A 10 52.81 22.16 13.51
C LYS A 10 51.57 22.49 14.34
N SER A 11 50.47 22.83 13.68
CA SER A 11 49.18 22.91 14.37
C SER A 11 48.88 21.52 14.90
N GLU A 12 48.92 21.37 16.22
CA GLU A 12 48.30 20.24 16.90
C GLU A 12 46.83 20.26 16.52
N THR A 13 46.51 19.47 15.51
CA THR A 13 45.19 19.34 14.95
C THR A 13 44.38 18.63 16.02
N ASN A 14 43.51 19.39 16.68
CA ASN A 14 42.64 18.91 17.72
C ASN A 14 41.92 17.63 17.22
N PRO A 15 42.12 16.45 17.83
CA PRO A 15 41.63 15.18 17.28
C PRO A 15 40.10 15.13 17.17
N ARG A 16 39.39 16.05 17.87
CA ARG A 16 37.94 16.25 17.73
C ARG A 16 37.54 16.90 16.40
N LEU A 17 38.35 17.79 15.83
CA LEU A 17 38.06 18.41 14.53
C LEU A 17 38.37 17.46 13.35
N ALA A 18 39.36 16.58 13.49
CA ALA A 18 39.65 15.55 12.50
C ALA A 18 38.48 14.54 12.37
N ARG A 19 37.86 14.13 13.49
CA ARG A 19 36.66 13.27 13.48
C ARG A 19 35.41 13.95 12.92
N LEU A 20 35.28 15.27 13.07
CA LEU A 20 34.15 16.03 12.52
C LEU A 20 34.26 16.17 11.00
N ALA A 21 35.47 16.33 10.45
CA ALA A 21 35.71 16.33 9.01
C ALA A 21 35.45 14.94 8.39
N GLU A 22 35.73 13.85 9.11
CA GLU A 22 35.46 12.48 8.67
C GLU A 22 33.94 12.15 8.68
N LEU A 23 33.18 12.70 9.63
CA LEU A 23 31.72 12.58 9.68
C LEU A 23 30.98 13.45 8.64
N LEU A 24 31.55 14.59 8.26
CA LEU A 24 30.97 15.50 7.27
C LEU A 24 31.35 15.14 5.81
N ALA A 25 32.30 14.23 5.62
CA ALA A 25 32.67 13.68 4.31
C ALA A 25 31.78 12.49 3.88
N PHE A 26 30.68 12.22 4.61
CA PHE A 26 29.73 11.18 4.23
C PHE A 26 28.89 11.65 3.04
N ASP A 27 29.34 11.29 1.83
CA ASP A 27 28.63 11.54 0.58
C ASP A 27 27.50 10.51 0.40
N PRO A 28 26.21 10.92 0.49
CA PRO A 28 25.09 10.00 0.36
C PRO A 28 24.87 9.50 -1.08
N THR A 29 25.68 9.94 -2.06
CA THR A 29 25.53 9.51 -3.46
C THR A 29 26.39 8.30 -3.85
N ASN A 30 27.25 7.82 -2.95
CA ASN A 30 28.03 6.60 -3.21
C ASN A 30 27.24 5.36 -2.78
N GLU A 31 26.16 5.08 -3.52
CA GLU A 31 25.45 3.81 -3.43
C GLU A 31 26.41 2.67 -3.77
N VAL A 32 26.77 1.91 -2.75
CA VAL A 32 27.35 0.59 -2.87
C VAL A 32 26.41 -0.23 -3.75
N ALA A 33 26.87 -0.60 -4.94
CA ALA A 33 26.28 -1.66 -5.74
C ALA A 33 26.34 -2.97 -4.96
N ILE A 34 25.31 -3.23 -4.14
CA ILE A 34 25.10 -4.53 -3.52
C ILE A 34 24.61 -5.45 -4.63
N SER A 35 25.55 -6.13 -5.27
CA SER A 35 25.28 -7.36 -6.01
C SER A 35 24.80 -8.40 -5.00
N SER A 36 23.47 -8.55 -4.87
CA SER A 36 22.84 -9.68 -4.21
C SER A 36 22.30 -10.64 -5.27
N THR A 37 23.20 -11.47 -5.79
CA THR A 37 22.85 -12.84 -6.18
C THR A 37 22.35 -13.55 -4.94
N HIS A 38 21.04 -13.58 -4.74
CA HIS A 38 20.39 -14.53 -3.84
C HIS A 38 19.46 -15.40 -4.68
N GLU A 39 19.94 -16.61 -4.97
CA GLU A 39 19.12 -17.76 -5.35
C GLU A 39 18.00 -17.87 -4.31
N GLY A 40 16.76 -17.72 -4.77
CA GLY A 40 15.58 -18.07 -4.00
C GLY A 40 15.40 -19.59 -4.01
N PRO A 41 15.02 -20.21 -2.90
CA PRO A 41 14.62 -21.61 -2.92
C PRO A 41 13.33 -21.72 -3.72
N GLU A 42 13.40 -22.54 -4.77
CA GLU A 42 12.30 -23.01 -5.59
C GLU A 42 11.32 -23.80 -4.70
N VAL A 43 10.34 -23.10 -4.10
CA VAL A 43 9.22 -23.73 -3.41
C VAL A 43 8.22 -24.15 -4.47
N ALA A 44 8.31 -25.41 -4.87
CA ALA A 44 7.26 -26.09 -5.61
C ALA A 44 5.99 -26.16 -4.75
N LEU A 45 5.08 -25.21 -4.94
CA LEU A 45 3.70 -25.33 -4.50
C LEU A 45 2.93 -26.15 -5.55
N THR A 46 2.66 -27.38 -5.17
CA THR A 46 1.68 -28.28 -5.78
C THR A 46 0.35 -27.58 -6.04
N PRO A 47 -0.33 -27.85 -7.17
CA PRO A 47 -1.67 -27.34 -7.44
C PRO A 47 -2.67 -27.97 -6.46
N LEU A 48 -3.38 -27.14 -5.70
CA LEU A 48 -4.55 -27.57 -4.94
C LEU A 48 -5.73 -27.80 -5.90
N PRO A 49 -6.58 -28.82 -5.65
CA PRO A 49 -7.61 -29.28 -6.57
C PRO A 49 -8.77 -28.29 -6.65
N GLU A 50 -9.26 -28.09 -7.87
CA GLU A 50 -10.50 -27.37 -8.16
C GLU A 50 -11.69 -28.00 -7.41
N PRO A 51 -12.46 -27.23 -6.62
CA PRO A 51 -13.74 -27.67 -6.15
C PRO A 51 -14.83 -27.26 -7.14
N GLY A 52 -15.26 -28.23 -7.94
CA GLY A 52 -16.69 -28.48 -8.17
C GLY A 52 -17.45 -27.43 -8.98
N HIS A 53 -17.40 -27.58 -10.29
CA HIS A 53 -18.52 -27.20 -11.16
C HIS A 53 -19.81 -27.87 -10.67
N SER A 54 -20.71 -27.06 -10.13
CA SER A 54 -22.12 -27.42 -10.02
C SER A 54 -22.83 -26.89 -11.27
N PRO A 55 -23.40 -27.75 -12.13
CA PRO A 55 -24.23 -27.28 -13.22
C PRO A 55 -25.61 -26.94 -12.65
N THR A 56 -25.89 -25.65 -12.46
CA THR A 56 -27.28 -25.21 -12.32
C THR A 56 -27.94 -25.27 -13.69
N GLN A 57 -28.41 -26.48 -13.97
CA GLN A 57 -29.29 -26.83 -15.06
C GLN A 57 -30.68 -26.25 -14.74
N MET A 58 -30.95 -25.00 -15.14
CA MET A 58 -32.33 -24.52 -15.30
C MET A 58 -32.68 -24.48 -16.78
N GLN A 59 -33.08 -25.66 -17.26
CA GLN A 59 -34.35 -25.87 -17.97
C GLN A 59 -34.75 -24.76 -18.94
N SER A 60 -34.15 -24.76 -20.12
CA SER A 60 -34.82 -24.25 -21.32
C SER A 60 -36.05 -25.10 -21.58
N GLN A 61 -37.24 -24.50 -21.46
CA GLN A 61 -38.48 -25.08 -21.98
C GLN A 61 -38.37 -25.16 -23.50
N PRO A 62 -38.53 -26.34 -24.11
CA PRO A 62 -38.91 -26.44 -25.49
C PRO A 62 -40.44 -26.56 -25.59
N GLU A 63 -40.98 -26.01 -26.67
CA GLU A 63 -42.20 -26.47 -27.33
C GLU A 63 -43.53 -26.31 -26.59
N ASN A 64 -44.32 -25.35 -27.05
CA ASN A 64 -45.65 -25.69 -27.53
C ASN A 64 -46.00 -24.78 -28.72
N GLY A 65 -45.72 -25.31 -29.91
CA GLY A 65 -46.33 -24.83 -31.13
C GLY A 65 -47.84 -25.11 -31.13
N ARG A 66 -48.53 -24.33 -31.96
CA ARG A 66 -49.70 -24.70 -32.76
C ARG A 66 -50.73 -25.64 -32.10
N SER A 67 -51.94 -25.12 -31.92
CA SER A 67 -53.07 -25.49 -32.78
C SER A 67 -54.25 -24.54 -32.54
N LEU A 68 -54.44 -23.61 -33.47
CA LEU A 68 -55.75 -23.00 -33.69
C LEU A 68 -56.62 -24.08 -34.34
N GLU A 69 -57.49 -24.70 -33.55
CA GLU A 69 -58.57 -25.54 -34.06
C GLU A 69 -59.54 -24.67 -34.87
N LEU A 70 -59.32 -24.64 -36.19
CA LEU A 70 -60.40 -24.60 -37.15
C LEU A 70 -61.04 -25.99 -37.13
N ASN A 71 -62.27 -26.10 -36.62
CA ASN A 71 -63.31 -26.99 -37.15
C ASN A 71 -64.57 -26.92 -36.28
N THR A 72 -65.54 -26.12 -36.72
CA THR A 72 -66.94 -26.52 -36.55
C THR A 72 -67.70 -26.21 -37.84
N PRO A 73 -68.26 -27.24 -38.50
CA PRO A 73 -68.87 -27.10 -39.82
C PRO A 73 -70.24 -26.41 -39.71
N LEU A 74 -70.52 -25.56 -40.72
CA LEU A 74 -71.87 -25.13 -41.03
C LEU A 74 -72.77 -26.35 -41.11
N LYS A 75 -73.77 -26.39 -40.22
CA LYS A 75 -74.95 -27.24 -40.36
C LYS A 75 -75.68 -26.81 -41.62
N LEU A 76 -75.51 -27.58 -42.69
CA LEU A 76 -76.42 -27.58 -43.83
C LEU A 76 -77.66 -28.36 -43.40
N SER A 77 -78.60 -27.68 -42.75
CA SER A 77 -79.95 -28.20 -42.54
C SER A 77 -80.71 -28.10 -43.86
N THR A 78 -80.61 -29.17 -44.64
CA THR A 78 -81.70 -29.70 -45.46
C THR A 78 -82.94 -29.85 -44.59
N ASP A 79 -83.94 -29.01 -44.81
CA ASP A 79 -85.32 -29.33 -44.46
C ASP A 79 -86.19 -29.05 -45.69
N GLU A 80 -86.30 -30.13 -46.46
CA GLU A 80 -87.26 -30.39 -47.50
C GLU A 80 -88.64 -30.53 -46.84
N SER A 81 -89.45 -29.46 -46.90
CA SER A 81 -90.86 -29.50 -46.51
C SER A 81 -91.72 -29.17 -47.71
N ALA A 82 -92.24 -30.24 -48.31
CA ALA A 82 -93.34 -30.22 -49.27
C ALA A 82 -94.60 -29.55 -48.68
N PRO A 83 -95.47 -29.03 -49.54
CA PRO A 83 -96.84 -29.50 -49.46
C PRO A 83 -97.39 -29.94 -50.82
N SER A 84 -98.02 -31.12 -50.79
CA SER A 84 -99.06 -31.57 -51.71
C SER A 84 -100.17 -30.51 -51.88
N PRO A 85 -100.95 -30.55 -52.99
CA PRO A 85 -102.17 -31.35 -52.90
C PRO A 85 -102.42 -32.24 -54.12
N SER A 86 -102.68 -33.51 -53.79
CA SER A 86 -103.85 -34.29 -54.20
C SER A 86 -104.63 -33.81 -55.42
N GLY A 87 -104.65 -34.65 -56.45
CA GLY A 87 -105.66 -34.61 -57.49
C GLY A 87 -107.07 -34.87 -56.95
N GLN A 88 -108.05 -34.40 -57.72
CA GLN A 88 -109.36 -35.01 -57.82
C GLN A 88 -109.80 -34.96 -59.28
N SER A 89 -109.81 -36.15 -59.85
CA SER A 89 -110.38 -36.53 -61.13
C SER A 89 -111.91 -36.61 -61.06
N SER A 90 -112.52 -36.47 -62.24
CA SER A 90 -113.83 -37.03 -62.66
C SER A 90 -115.07 -36.13 -62.52
N PRO A 91 -116.15 -36.34 -63.30
CA PRO A 91 -116.24 -36.90 -64.65
C PRO A 91 -117.05 -36.05 -65.64
N VAL A 92 -116.70 -36.25 -66.90
CA VAL A 92 -117.44 -35.89 -68.11
C VAL A 92 -118.86 -36.44 -68.06
N THR A 93 -119.86 -35.60 -68.35
CA THR A 93 -121.17 -36.04 -68.86
C THR A 93 -121.38 -35.43 -70.23
N THR A 94 -121.39 -36.31 -71.24
CA THR A 94 -121.58 -36.04 -72.65
C THR A 94 -123.05 -35.73 -72.97
N SER A 95 -123.31 -34.61 -73.64
CA SER A 95 -124.51 -34.43 -74.47
C SER A 95 -124.16 -33.69 -75.77
N PHE A 96 -123.86 -34.47 -76.81
CA PHE A 96 -124.04 -34.12 -78.23
C PHE A 96 -125.55 -33.97 -78.53
N PRO A 97 -125.96 -33.60 -79.76
CA PRO A 97 -125.33 -32.76 -80.78
C PRO A 97 -126.30 -31.65 -81.24
N LYS A 98 -125.79 -30.61 -81.90
CA LYS A 98 -126.58 -29.90 -82.91
C LYS A 98 -125.68 -29.61 -84.09
N GLU A 99 -126.28 -29.72 -85.27
CA GLU A 99 -125.65 -29.91 -86.57
C GLU A 99 -124.50 -28.93 -86.83
N LEU A 100 -123.39 -29.51 -87.28
CA LEU A 100 -122.17 -28.86 -87.71
C LEU A 100 -122.47 -27.93 -88.88
N ASP A 101 -122.65 -26.65 -88.57
CA ASP A 101 -122.53 -25.61 -89.56
C ASP A 101 -121.02 -25.51 -89.90
N LEU A 102 -120.64 -26.07 -91.06
CA LEU A 102 -119.26 -26.10 -91.58
C LEU A 102 -118.51 -24.74 -91.55
N PRO A 103 -119.15 -23.55 -91.61
CA PRO A 103 -118.46 -22.29 -91.36
C PRO A 103 -118.08 -22.06 -89.89
N GLU A 104 -118.90 -22.45 -88.91
CA GLU A 104 -118.61 -22.26 -87.48
C GLU A 104 -117.46 -23.15 -87.00
N LEU A 105 -117.35 -24.39 -87.49
CA LEU A 105 -116.21 -25.26 -87.15
C LEU A 105 -114.90 -24.69 -87.69
N ARG A 106 -114.90 -24.13 -88.90
CA ARG A 106 -113.71 -23.46 -89.47
C ARG A 106 -113.36 -22.19 -88.70
N GLN A 107 -114.37 -21.45 -88.23
CA GLN A 107 -114.20 -20.27 -87.38
C GLN A 107 -113.62 -20.66 -86.01
N ASN A 108 -114.14 -21.71 -85.38
CA ASN A 108 -113.69 -22.20 -84.08
C ASN A 108 -112.31 -22.84 -84.14
N VAL A 109 -112.00 -23.61 -85.20
CA VAL A 109 -110.65 -24.13 -85.42
C VAL A 109 -109.66 -23.00 -85.69
N ARG A 110 -110.05 -21.94 -86.43
CA ARG A 110 -109.23 -20.73 -86.56
C ARG A 110 -109.06 -20.01 -85.22
N MET A 111 -110.12 -19.78 -84.46
CA MET A 111 -110.02 -19.14 -83.14
C MET A 111 -109.17 -19.96 -82.17
N ILE A 112 -109.29 -21.28 -82.17
CA ILE A 112 -108.49 -22.17 -81.32
C ILE A 112 -107.03 -22.18 -81.80
N ALA A 113 -106.78 -22.20 -83.12
CA ALA A 113 -105.42 -22.11 -83.66
C ALA A 113 -104.79 -20.75 -83.37
N ASP A 114 -105.53 -19.65 -83.52
CA ASP A 114 -105.09 -18.28 -83.20
C ASP A 114 -104.87 -18.12 -81.69
N ALA A 115 -105.73 -18.70 -80.84
CA ALA A 115 -105.56 -18.71 -79.40
C ALA A 115 -104.37 -19.58 -78.95
N LEU A 116 -104.16 -20.74 -79.57
CA LEU A 116 -103.00 -21.60 -79.30
C LEU A 116 -101.70 -20.98 -79.79
N MET A 117 -101.69 -20.35 -80.97
CA MET A 117 -100.53 -19.60 -81.47
C MET A 117 -100.26 -18.36 -80.62
N GLY A 118 -101.30 -17.68 -80.15
CA GLY A 118 -101.20 -16.58 -79.18
C GLY A 118 -100.62 -17.04 -77.84
N ALA A 119 -101.11 -18.15 -77.29
CA ALA A 119 -100.60 -18.75 -76.05
C ALA A 119 -99.16 -19.27 -76.20
N LEU A 120 -98.82 -19.92 -77.32
CA LEU A 120 -97.46 -20.34 -77.63
C LEU A 120 -96.53 -19.13 -77.76
N SER A 121 -96.95 -18.08 -78.45
CA SER A 121 -96.21 -16.81 -78.55
C SER A 121 -96.00 -16.19 -77.17
N GLN A 122 -97.03 -16.17 -76.32
CA GLN A 122 -96.93 -15.67 -74.95
C GLN A 122 -95.95 -16.50 -74.10
N VAL A 123 -96.00 -17.83 -74.17
CA VAL A 123 -95.07 -18.72 -73.46
C VAL A 123 -93.64 -18.55 -73.99
N VAL A 124 -93.44 -18.41 -75.29
CA VAL A 124 -92.12 -18.14 -75.88
C VAL A 124 -91.59 -16.78 -75.41
N ASN A 125 -92.41 -15.74 -75.42
CA ASN A 125 -92.01 -14.41 -74.95
C ASN A 125 -91.71 -14.42 -73.44
N GLU A 126 -92.50 -15.13 -72.64
CA GLU A 126 -92.27 -15.23 -71.20
C GLU A 126 -91.00 -16.05 -70.88
N THR A 127 -90.78 -17.17 -71.59
CA THR A 127 -89.55 -17.96 -71.44
C THR A 127 -88.32 -17.20 -71.93
N GLN A 128 -88.44 -16.41 -72.99
CA GLN A 128 -87.40 -15.52 -73.47
C GLN A 128 -87.10 -14.43 -72.44
N ALA A 129 -88.12 -13.75 -71.90
CA ALA A 129 -87.95 -12.74 -70.85
C ALA A 129 -87.33 -13.33 -69.57
N ARG A 130 -87.72 -14.56 -69.18
CA ARG A 130 -87.10 -15.28 -68.06
C ARG A 130 -85.64 -15.63 -68.35
N ARG A 131 -85.29 -16.04 -69.58
CA ARG A 131 -83.90 -16.27 -69.99
C ARG A 131 -83.08 -14.99 -69.95
N GLU A 132 -83.63 -13.87 -70.44
CA GLU A 132 -82.97 -12.57 -70.39
C GLU A 132 -82.76 -12.09 -68.96
N ALA A 133 -83.77 -12.24 -68.09
CA ALA A 133 -83.64 -11.94 -66.66
C ALA A 133 -82.60 -12.83 -65.97
N SER A 134 -82.59 -14.14 -66.28
CA SER A 134 -81.59 -15.07 -65.75
C SER A 134 -80.18 -14.73 -66.25
N ASN A 135 -80.02 -14.42 -67.53
CA ASN A 135 -78.75 -13.98 -68.09
C ASN A 135 -78.27 -12.66 -67.47
N ALA A 136 -79.18 -11.70 -67.23
CA ALA A 136 -78.86 -10.47 -66.52
C ALA A 136 -78.44 -10.72 -65.06
N GLN A 137 -79.04 -11.72 -64.40
CA GLN A 137 -78.63 -12.13 -63.06
C GLN A 137 -77.25 -12.79 -63.07
N VAL A 138 -76.96 -13.65 -64.05
CA VAL A 138 -75.64 -14.28 -64.22
C VAL A 138 -74.57 -13.22 -64.49
N THR A 139 -74.83 -12.23 -65.35
CA THR A 139 -73.85 -11.16 -65.61
C THR A 139 -73.62 -10.27 -64.39
N ALA A 140 -74.65 -10.00 -63.58
CA ALA A 140 -74.49 -9.30 -62.31
C ALA A 140 -73.62 -10.10 -61.32
N ILE A 141 -73.88 -11.41 -61.17
CA ILE A 141 -73.07 -12.29 -60.32
C ILE A 141 -71.62 -12.34 -60.78
N LEU A 142 -71.36 -12.44 -62.09
CA LEU A 142 -70.00 -12.42 -62.63
C LEU A 142 -69.29 -11.11 -62.32
N LYS A 143 -69.98 -9.97 -62.44
CA LYS A 143 -69.44 -8.66 -62.07
C LYS A 143 -69.10 -8.58 -60.58
N ASP A 144 -69.95 -9.13 -59.72
CA ASP A 144 -69.68 -9.19 -58.27
C ASP A 144 -68.48 -10.09 -57.97
N PHE A 145 -68.35 -11.23 -58.66
CA PHE A 145 -67.18 -12.11 -58.58
C PHE A 145 -65.88 -11.39 -59.00
N ASP A 146 -65.92 -10.60 -60.08
CA ASP A 146 -64.76 -9.80 -60.52
C ASP A 146 -64.37 -8.76 -59.47
N GLN A 147 -65.35 -8.09 -58.85
CA GLN A 147 -65.11 -7.13 -57.78
C GLN A 147 -64.51 -7.79 -56.53
N ILE A 148 -65.04 -8.95 -56.13
CA ILE A 148 -64.51 -9.74 -55.01
C ILE A 148 -63.07 -10.17 -55.31
N THR A 149 -62.79 -10.62 -56.54
CA THR A 149 -61.46 -11.04 -56.95
C THR A 149 -60.46 -9.87 -56.94
N ALA A 150 -60.87 -8.69 -57.41
CA ALA A 150 -60.05 -7.48 -57.34
C ALA A 150 -59.75 -7.07 -55.89
N ARG A 151 -60.76 -7.15 -55.01
CA ARG A 151 -60.60 -6.86 -53.58
C ARG A 151 -59.66 -7.86 -52.90
N LEU A 152 -59.79 -9.15 -53.20
CA LEU A 152 -58.90 -10.20 -52.66
C LEU A 152 -57.45 -9.98 -53.10
N ARG A 153 -57.20 -9.62 -54.37
CA ARG A 153 -55.86 -9.27 -54.85
C ARG A 153 -55.28 -8.06 -54.12
N SER A 154 -56.08 -7.01 -53.94
CA SER A 154 -55.65 -5.82 -53.18
C SER A 154 -55.35 -6.15 -51.72
N GLN A 155 -56.15 -6.99 -51.06
CA GLN A 155 -55.89 -7.45 -49.70
C GLN A 155 -54.64 -8.34 -49.62
N GLN A 156 -54.41 -9.18 -50.62
CA GLN A 156 -53.20 -9.99 -50.70
C GLN A 156 -51.94 -9.11 -50.82
N GLU A 157 -51.98 -8.09 -51.69
CA GLU A 157 -50.87 -7.15 -51.84
C GLU A 157 -50.60 -6.36 -50.53
N GLN A 158 -51.66 -5.94 -49.83
CA GLN A 158 -51.54 -5.33 -48.51
C GLN A 158 -50.90 -6.27 -47.47
N LEU A 159 -51.28 -7.55 -47.47
CA LEU A 159 -50.67 -8.55 -46.59
C LEU A 159 -49.20 -8.77 -46.92
N GLU A 160 -48.83 -8.84 -48.20
CA GLU A 160 -47.44 -8.95 -48.64
C GLU A 160 -46.60 -7.73 -48.19
N GLN A 161 -47.14 -6.52 -48.28
CA GLN A 161 -46.49 -5.31 -47.76
C GLN A 161 -46.31 -5.34 -46.24
N VAL A 162 -47.33 -5.79 -45.49
CA VAL A 162 -47.24 -5.93 -44.02
C VAL A 162 -46.21 -6.99 -43.63
N VAL A 163 -46.13 -8.12 -44.35
CA VAL A 163 -45.13 -9.17 -44.11
C VAL A 163 -43.72 -8.65 -44.41
N ALA A 164 -43.53 -7.92 -45.50
CA ALA A 164 -42.25 -7.30 -45.83
C ALA A 164 -41.82 -6.28 -44.77
N GLY A 165 -42.74 -5.40 -44.35
CA GLY A 165 -42.48 -4.42 -43.29
C GLY A 165 -42.17 -5.08 -41.94
N ARG A 166 -42.83 -6.18 -41.61
CA ARG A 166 -42.51 -6.99 -40.42
C ARG A 166 -41.11 -7.58 -40.50
N GLN A 167 -40.68 -8.10 -41.64
CA GLN A 167 -39.35 -8.67 -41.81
C GLN A 167 -38.27 -7.59 -41.68
N GLU A 168 -38.50 -6.40 -42.25
CA GLU A 168 -37.61 -5.26 -42.09
C GLU A 168 -37.48 -4.84 -40.61
N LEU A 169 -38.59 -4.78 -39.88
CA LEU A 169 -38.58 -4.48 -38.44
C LEU A 169 -37.80 -5.53 -37.64
N ILE A 170 -37.96 -6.83 -37.96
CA ILE A 170 -37.17 -7.90 -37.34
C ILE A 170 -35.68 -7.68 -37.58
N THR A 171 -35.27 -7.38 -38.81
CA THR A 171 -33.85 -7.13 -39.10
C THR A 171 -33.30 -5.91 -38.37
N LYS A 172 -34.10 -4.84 -38.21
CA LYS A 172 -33.70 -3.66 -37.44
C LYS A 172 -33.60 -3.95 -35.95
N ILE A 173 -34.51 -4.77 -35.41
CA ILE A 173 -34.46 -5.20 -34.00
C ILE A 173 -33.21 -6.05 -33.77
N GLU A 174 -32.87 -6.96 -34.67
CA GLU A 174 -31.64 -7.77 -34.59
C GLU A 174 -30.37 -6.90 -34.71
N GLU A 175 -30.39 -5.90 -35.59
CA GLU A 175 -29.31 -4.93 -35.76
C GLU A 175 -29.08 -4.08 -34.49
N ILE A 176 -30.14 -3.72 -33.77
CA ILE A 176 -30.07 -2.99 -32.47
C ILE A 176 -29.72 -3.92 -31.31
N ALA A 177 -30.18 -5.18 -31.32
CA ALA A 177 -29.91 -6.14 -30.26
C ALA A 177 -28.41 -6.44 -30.13
N ARG A 178 -27.68 -6.49 -31.26
CA ARG A 178 -26.23 -6.74 -31.28
C ARG A 178 -25.40 -5.69 -30.51
N PRO A 179 -25.51 -4.36 -30.77
CA PRO A 179 -24.79 -3.36 -30.00
C PRO A 179 -25.26 -3.26 -28.55
N VAL A 180 -26.53 -3.56 -28.25
CA VAL A 180 -27.01 -3.62 -26.86
C VAL A 180 -26.29 -4.72 -26.08
N SER A 181 -26.21 -5.94 -26.63
CA SER A 181 -25.43 -7.03 -26.02
C SER A 181 -23.94 -6.67 -25.87
N ALA A 182 -23.35 -6.02 -26.88
CA ALA A 182 -21.96 -5.56 -26.78
C ALA A 182 -21.76 -4.47 -25.69
N LEU A 183 -22.76 -3.62 -25.46
CA LEU A 183 -22.73 -2.64 -24.37
C LEU A 183 -22.87 -3.31 -23.00
N GLU A 184 -23.71 -4.34 -22.88
CA GLU A 184 -23.85 -5.13 -21.66
C GLU A 184 -22.53 -5.83 -21.29
N ASP A 185 -21.85 -6.44 -22.26
CA ASP A 185 -20.54 -7.05 -22.03
C ASP A 185 -19.48 -6.02 -21.61
N ARG A 186 -19.50 -4.83 -22.22
CA ARG A 186 -18.61 -3.72 -21.82
C ARG A 186 -18.90 -3.22 -20.41
N LEU A 187 -20.17 -3.13 -20.02
CA LEU A 187 -20.56 -2.73 -18.67
C LEU A 187 -20.10 -3.77 -17.64
N ARG A 188 -20.27 -5.06 -17.93
CA ARG A 188 -19.75 -6.15 -17.08
C ARG A 188 -18.23 -6.09 -16.93
N ASN A 189 -17.49 -5.84 -18.01
CA ASN A 189 -16.04 -5.67 -17.94
C ASN A 189 -15.63 -4.44 -17.10
N ILE A 190 -16.37 -3.33 -17.21
CA ILE A 190 -16.12 -2.14 -16.39
C ILE A 190 -16.39 -2.45 -14.92
N GLU A 191 -17.46 -3.18 -14.61
CA GLU A 191 -17.79 -3.60 -13.25
C GLU A 191 -16.69 -4.48 -12.64
N GLU A 192 -16.20 -5.48 -13.37
CA GLU A 192 -15.07 -6.32 -12.95
C GLU A 192 -13.80 -5.49 -12.68
N ARG A 193 -13.50 -4.52 -13.55
CA ARG A 193 -12.35 -3.62 -13.37
C ARG A 193 -12.51 -2.68 -12.19
N LEU A 194 -13.73 -2.21 -11.91
CA LEU A 194 -14.03 -1.37 -10.75
C LEU A 194 -13.87 -2.16 -9.45
N LEU A 195 -14.38 -3.40 -9.39
CA LEU A 195 -14.17 -4.29 -8.25
C LEU A 195 -12.69 -4.57 -8.01
N ALA A 196 -11.92 -4.86 -9.07
CA ALA A 196 -10.47 -5.04 -8.97
C ALA A 196 -9.78 -3.78 -8.42
N ALA A 197 -10.14 -2.59 -8.92
CA ALA A 197 -9.58 -1.32 -8.43
C ALA A 197 -9.95 -1.06 -6.96
N GLU A 198 -11.18 -1.37 -6.55
CA GLU A 198 -11.62 -1.24 -5.16
C GLU A 198 -10.81 -2.14 -4.22
N THR A 199 -10.57 -3.40 -4.61
CA THR A 199 -9.73 -4.31 -3.83
C THR A 199 -8.29 -3.80 -3.70
N GLN A 200 -7.73 -3.24 -4.77
CA GLN A 200 -6.38 -2.66 -4.77
C GLN A 200 -6.29 -1.42 -3.86
N ILE A 201 -7.29 -0.53 -3.90
CA ILE A 201 -7.35 0.65 -3.02
C ILE A 201 -7.43 0.22 -1.56
N ARG A 202 -8.21 -0.83 -1.26
CA ARG A 202 -8.31 -1.37 0.09
C ARG A 202 -6.97 -1.92 0.59
N GLU A 203 -6.28 -2.70 -0.23
CA GLU A 203 -4.95 -3.23 0.11
C GLU A 203 -3.94 -2.09 0.35
N GLN A 204 -3.92 -1.08 -0.53
CA GLN A 204 -3.04 0.08 -0.36
C GLN A 204 -3.35 0.88 0.91
N SER A 205 -4.64 1.01 1.27
CA SER A 205 -5.06 1.65 2.52
C SER A 205 -4.54 0.89 3.75
N GLU A 206 -4.62 -0.45 3.73
CA GLU A 206 -4.07 -1.29 4.80
C GLU A 206 -2.53 -1.17 4.89
N GLN A 207 -1.84 -1.13 3.75
CA GLN A 207 -0.38 -0.90 3.71
C GLN A 207 0.01 0.48 4.27
N VAL A 208 -0.70 1.54 3.90
CA VAL A 208 -0.46 2.89 4.44
C VAL A 208 -0.71 2.94 5.94
N SER A 209 -1.76 2.28 6.43
CA SER A 209 -2.05 2.18 7.86
C SER A 209 -0.92 1.44 8.62
N ALA A 210 -0.41 0.34 8.06
CA ALA A 210 0.71 -0.39 8.62
C ALA A 210 2.00 0.46 8.67
N LEU A 211 2.28 1.23 7.61
CA LEU A 211 3.42 2.16 7.56
C LEU A 211 3.28 3.29 8.58
N ALA A 212 2.08 3.84 8.77
CA ALA A 212 1.81 4.85 9.78
C ALA A 212 2.09 4.31 11.20
N ALA A 213 1.61 3.10 11.51
CA ALA A 213 1.89 2.45 12.79
C ALA A 213 3.39 2.16 13.00
N ALA A 214 4.11 1.79 11.93
CA ALA A 214 5.55 1.61 11.99
C ALA A 214 6.29 2.94 12.23
N GLY A 215 5.80 4.04 11.64
CA GLY A 215 6.29 5.40 11.88
C GLY A 215 6.14 5.81 13.35
N GLU A 216 4.97 5.61 13.94
CA GLU A 216 4.71 5.91 15.36
C GLU A 216 5.64 5.12 16.29
N ARG A 217 5.86 3.82 16.02
CA ARG A 217 6.82 3.02 16.79
C ARG A 217 8.24 3.57 16.69
N ARG A 218 8.68 3.99 15.50
CA ARG A 218 10.00 4.61 15.33
C ARG A 218 10.12 5.90 16.12
N GLU A 219 9.12 6.76 16.08
CA GLU A 219 9.08 8.00 16.87
C GLU A 219 9.16 7.71 18.39
N GLN A 220 8.40 6.73 18.88
CA GLN A 220 8.49 6.29 20.28
C GLN A 220 9.90 5.79 20.64
N THR A 221 10.54 5.02 19.76
CA THR A 221 11.93 4.59 20.00
C THR A 221 12.91 5.76 19.99
N GLN A 222 12.74 6.74 19.10
CA GLN A 222 13.58 7.94 19.05
C GLN A 222 13.42 8.76 20.33
N GLN A 223 12.19 8.97 20.80
CA GLN A 223 11.93 9.67 22.05
C GLN A 223 12.55 8.94 23.25
N SER A 224 12.46 7.61 23.29
CA SER A 224 13.10 6.79 24.33
C SER A 224 14.63 6.95 24.32
N LEU A 225 15.25 6.94 23.15
CA LEU A 225 16.69 7.15 23.01
C LEU A 225 17.10 8.58 23.42
N ALA A 226 16.32 9.60 23.06
CA ALA A 226 16.56 10.97 23.46
C ALA A 226 16.54 11.12 24.99
N ASN A 227 15.52 10.58 25.66
CA ASN A 227 15.42 10.60 27.13
C ASN A 227 16.61 9.87 27.80
N ARG A 228 17.11 8.78 27.19
CA ARG A 228 18.29 8.06 27.68
C ARG A 228 19.57 8.87 27.52
N LEU A 229 19.73 9.59 26.41
CA LEU A 229 20.87 10.48 26.20
C LEU A 229 20.89 11.61 27.22
N GLU A 230 19.75 12.26 27.47
CA GLU A 230 19.60 13.29 28.52
C GLU A 230 19.99 12.74 29.90
N THR A 231 19.57 11.51 30.22
CA THR A 231 19.96 10.85 31.48
C THR A 231 21.47 10.61 31.56
N ILE A 232 22.10 10.20 30.46
CA ILE A 232 23.56 9.97 30.42
C ILE A 232 24.32 11.29 30.56
N GLU A 233 23.88 12.36 29.89
CA GLU A 233 24.47 13.70 30.02
C GLU A 233 24.44 14.17 31.47
N PHE A 234 23.30 14.02 32.15
CA PHE A 234 23.18 14.33 33.58
C PHE A 234 24.13 13.50 34.47
N ILE A 235 24.30 12.20 34.18
CA ILE A 235 25.24 11.35 34.90
C ILE A 235 26.69 11.81 34.68
N ILE A 236 27.06 12.19 33.45
CA ILE A 236 28.39 12.71 33.14
C ILE A 236 28.67 14.00 33.91
N GLU A 237 27.75 14.97 33.89
CA GLU A 237 27.89 16.21 34.65
C GLU A 237 28.06 15.95 36.15
N THR A 238 27.31 14.98 36.69
CA THR A 238 27.43 14.57 38.09
C THR A 238 28.81 13.97 38.40
N ILE A 239 29.32 13.10 37.53
CA ILE A 239 30.66 12.50 37.65
C ILE A 239 31.75 13.56 37.56
N GLU A 240 31.62 14.53 36.64
CA GLU A 240 32.57 15.63 36.49
C GLU A 240 32.58 16.53 37.73
N ALA A 241 31.42 16.88 38.26
CA ALA A 241 31.30 17.66 39.50
C ALA A 241 31.93 16.91 40.70
N ASP A 242 31.72 15.60 40.79
CA ASP A 242 32.34 14.78 41.85
C ASP A 242 33.86 14.66 41.68
N SER A 243 34.34 14.50 40.44
CA SER A 243 35.77 14.49 40.12
C SER A 243 36.44 15.82 40.52
N GLN A 244 35.80 16.96 40.22
CA GLN A 244 36.28 18.29 40.64
C GLN A 244 36.33 18.43 42.17
N ARG A 245 35.30 17.95 42.88
CA ARG A 245 35.29 17.95 44.36
C ARG A 245 36.41 17.10 44.94
N ARG A 246 36.64 15.91 44.38
CA ARG A 246 37.76 15.02 44.77
C ARG A 246 39.12 15.67 44.49
N GLY A 247 39.28 16.32 43.34
CA GLY A 247 40.49 17.08 43.02
C GLY A 247 40.77 18.19 44.05
N ALA A 248 39.77 19.04 44.32
CA ALA A 248 39.90 20.11 45.31
C ALA A 248 40.17 19.58 46.74
N TRP A 249 39.62 18.42 47.09
CA TRP A 249 39.90 17.76 48.36
C TRP A 249 41.34 17.24 48.43
N LEU A 250 41.83 16.59 47.37
CA LEU A 250 43.21 16.12 47.28
C LEU A 250 44.21 17.28 47.37
N ASP A 251 43.94 18.40 46.70
CA ASP A 251 44.79 19.59 46.77
C ASP A 251 44.89 20.15 48.20
N LYS A 252 43.76 20.19 48.93
CA LYS A 252 43.74 20.59 50.35
C LYS A 252 44.53 19.63 51.22
N LEU A 253 44.37 18.32 51.00
CA LEU A 253 45.11 17.28 51.73
C LEU A 253 46.61 17.41 51.48
N LEU A 254 47.03 17.52 50.22
CA LEU A 254 48.43 17.68 49.84
C LEU A 254 49.03 18.97 50.43
N THR A 255 48.27 20.05 50.44
CA THR A 255 48.68 21.32 51.08
C THR A 255 48.83 21.15 52.59
N SER A 256 47.91 20.43 53.25
CA SER A 256 47.99 20.13 54.68
C SER A 256 49.19 19.24 55.04
N ILE A 257 49.46 18.20 54.24
CA ILE A 257 50.63 17.32 54.43
C ILE A 257 51.93 18.12 54.26
N ARG A 258 52.00 19.01 53.27
CA ARG A 258 53.14 19.93 53.10
C ARG A 258 53.29 20.89 54.29
N GLY A 259 52.19 21.35 54.88
CA GLY A 259 52.20 22.20 56.08
C GLY A 259 52.60 21.46 57.36
N LEU A 260 52.33 20.15 57.46
CA LEU A 260 52.77 19.32 58.59
C LEU A 260 54.28 19.10 58.59
N ASP A 261 54.94 19.20 57.43
CA ASP A 261 56.39 19.36 57.37
C ASP A 261 56.77 20.79 57.77
N ASN A 262 56.64 21.11 59.07
CA ASN A 262 56.98 22.39 59.71
C ASN A 262 58.48 22.77 59.59
N ARG A 263 59.23 22.09 58.72
CA ARG A 263 60.61 22.39 58.39
C ARG A 263 60.59 23.35 57.22
N GLY A 264 60.66 24.65 57.51
CA GLY A 264 60.66 25.71 56.48
C GLY A 264 61.84 25.71 55.51
N GLU A 265 62.66 24.65 55.47
CA GLU A 265 63.84 24.54 54.62
C GLU A 265 63.92 23.16 53.95
N GLN A 266 64.04 23.19 52.63
CA GLN A 266 64.34 22.02 51.82
C GLN A 266 65.66 21.37 52.28
N ARG A 267 65.60 20.06 52.52
CA ARG A 267 66.77 19.25 52.83
C ARG A 267 67.15 18.45 51.59
N TYR A 268 68.40 18.56 51.18
CA TYR A 268 68.98 17.73 50.13
C TYR A 268 69.61 16.51 50.80
N HIS A 269 69.26 15.32 50.31
CA HIS A 269 69.95 14.11 50.71
C HIS A 269 71.37 14.14 50.15
N ALA A 270 72.34 13.85 51.01
CA ALA A 270 73.73 13.73 50.64
C ALA A 270 74.29 12.51 51.37
N ASP A 271 75.27 11.84 50.78
CA ASP A 271 75.94 10.69 51.36
C ASP A 271 77.44 10.84 51.13
N ALA A 272 78.10 11.54 52.05
CA ALA A 272 79.51 11.86 51.95
C ALA A 272 80.19 11.60 53.30
N PRO A 273 81.41 11.02 53.31
CA PRO A 273 82.18 10.87 54.55
C PRO A 273 82.58 12.25 55.08
N VAL A 274 82.45 12.44 56.39
CA VAL A 274 82.80 13.68 57.06
C VAL A 274 83.66 13.42 58.29
N GLN A 275 84.54 14.36 58.60
CA GLN A 275 85.25 14.39 59.88
C GLN A 275 84.77 15.59 60.68
N VAL A 276 84.35 15.35 61.92
CA VAL A 276 83.87 16.39 62.84
C VAL A 276 84.88 16.56 63.96
N THR A 277 85.44 17.76 64.08
CA THR A 277 86.38 18.13 65.13
C THR A 277 85.68 19.04 66.13
N THR A 278 85.70 18.68 67.43
CA THR A 278 85.18 19.55 68.49
C THR A 278 86.11 20.73 68.72
N VAL A 279 85.54 21.94 68.75
CA VAL A 279 86.28 23.17 69.07
C VAL A 279 86.24 23.35 70.58
N GLY A 280 87.37 23.08 71.27
CA GLY A 280 87.51 23.15 72.72
C GLY A 280 88.94 22.86 73.20
N GLU A 281 89.15 22.81 74.52
CA GLU A 281 90.49 22.55 75.13
C GLU A 281 91.08 21.19 74.75
N THR A 282 90.23 20.21 74.45
CA THR A 282 90.62 18.88 73.96
C THR A 282 89.90 18.58 72.65
N PRO A 283 90.49 18.94 71.49
CA PRO A 283 89.90 18.66 70.19
C PRO A 283 89.76 17.15 69.98
N GLN A 284 88.54 16.68 69.72
CA GLN A 284 88.25 15.30 69.42
C GLN A 284 87.79 15.21 67.96
N VAL A 285 88.46 14.38 67.17
CA VAL A 285 88.07 14.08 65.78
C VAL A 285 87.17 12.86 65.79
N ILE A 286 85.97 13.02 65.24
CA ILE A 286 84.93 11.98 65.17
C ILE A 286 84.59 11.77 63.69
N ALA A 287 84.75 10.54 63.21
CA ALA A 287 84.33 10.17 61.86
C ALA A 287 82.80 10.07 61.79
N GLY A 288 82.25 10.40 60.63
CA GLY A 288 80.82 10.30 60.37
C GLY A 288 80.47 10.38 58.90
N ARG A 289 79.17 10.52 58.65
CA ARG A 289 78.57 10.60 57.32
C ARG A 289 77.52 11.68 57.26
N LEU A 290 77.60 12.55 56.27
CA LEU A 290 76.56 13.51 55.93
C LEU A 290 75.36 12.75 55.39
N VAL A 291 74.14 13.04 55.87
CA VAL A 291 72.91 12.36 55.43
C VAL A 291 71.91 13.34 54.80
N ASN A 292 71.84 14.56 55.31
CA ASN A 292 71.14 15.64 54.64
C ASN A 292 71.72 17.01 54.97
N LEU A 293 71.50 17.97 54.10
CA LEU A 293 71.88 19.36 54.28
C LEU A 293 70.72 20.28 53.93
N SER A 294 70.55 21.36 54.68
CA SER A 294 69.65 22.47 54.40
C SER A 294 70.44 23.77 54.37
N LYS A 295 69.77 24.88 54.01
CA LYS A 295 70.39 26.21 54.02
C LYS A 295 70.96 26.60 55.40
N LYS A 296 70.33 26.18 56.50
CA LYS A 296 70.76 26.54 57.87
C LYS A 296 71.40 25.40 58.66
N GLY A 297 71.48 24.18 58.15
CA GLY A 297 72.01 23.08 58.96
C GLY A 297 72.36 21.81 58.21
N LEU A 298 73.06 20.91 58.91
CA LEU A 298 73.48 19.61 58.45
C LEU A 298 72.91 18.52 59.37
N GLY A 299 72.50 17.40 58.77
CA GLY A 299 72.22 16.16 59.47
C GLY A 299 73.34 15.16 59.21
N LEU A 300 74.05 14.78 60.27
CA LEU A 300 75.16 13.84 60.24
C LEU A 300 74.81 12.56 61.02
N VAL A 301 75.47 11.45 60.68
CA VAL A 301 75.57 10.25 61.51
C VAL A 301 77.03 10.13 61.94
N LEU A 302 77.30 10.19 63.25
CA LEU A 302 78.64 10.14 63.82
C LEU A 302 78.89 8.79 64.51
N GLU A 303 80.13 8.32 64.53
CA GLU A 303 80.50 7.07 65.21
C GLU A 303 80.50 7.19 66.75
N ALA A 304 80.66 8.41 67.27
CA ALA A 304 80.68 8.70 68.71
C ALA A 304 79.69 9.82 69.08
N PRO A 305 79.18 9.86 70.32
CA PRO A 305 78.25 10.90 70.76
C PRO A 305 78.97 12.25 70.89
N ILE A 306 78.24 13.33 70.61
CA ILE A 306 78.71 14.71 70.81
C ILE A 306 77.67 15.51 71.59
N ALA A 307 78.11 16.31 72.56
CA ALA A 307 77.18 17.08 73.39
C ALA A 307 76.55 18.23 72.59
N ALA A 308 75.27 18.50 72.85
CA ALA A 308 74.57 19.63 72.27
C ALA A 308 75.15 20.96 72.78
N GLY A 309 75.13 21.98 71.93
CA GLY A 309 75.69 23.32 72.20
C GLY A 309 77.16 23.49 71.86
N ILE A 310 77.89 22.41 71.57
CA ILE A 310 79.31 22.46 71.21
C ILE A 310 79.50 23.01 69.79
N GLN A 311 80.50 23.89 69.61
CA GLN A 311 80.98 24.30 68.29
C GLN A 311 81.85 23.20 67.68
N VAL A 312 81.62 22.95 66.40
CA VAL A 312 82.34 21.94 65.64
C VAL A 312 82.79 22.48 64.31
N GLU A 313 83.96 21.99 63.91
CA GLU A 313 84.52 22.12 62.58
C GLU A 313 84.27 20.82 61.82
N ILE A 314 83.70 20.91 60.62
CA ILE A 314 83.24 19.77 59.83
C ILE A 314 84.00 19.80 58.52
N THR A 315 84.84 18.79 58.29
CA THR A 315 85.56 18.62 57.03
C THR A 315 84.80 17.67 56.13
N VAL A 316 84.39 18.14 54.96
CA VAL A 316 83.69 17.37 53.91
C VAL A 316 84.38 17.63 52.58
N GLU A 317 84.92 16.59 51.94
CA GLU A 317 85.59 16.71 50.62
C GLU A 317 86.66 17.82 50.56
N GLY A 318 87.44 17.98 51.63
CA GLY A 318 88.48 19.01 51.72
C GLY A 318 87.97 20.42 52.03
N ARG A 319 86.65 20.61 52.18
CA ARG A 319 86.06 21.89 52.61
C ARG A 319 85.73 21.86 54.09
N VAL A 320 85.94 22.99 54.75
CA VAL A 320 85.72 23.16 56.19
C VAL A 320 84.47 23.99 56.43
N LEU A 321 83.54 23.47 57.23
CA LEU A 321 82.30 24.13 57.63
C LEU A 321 82.24 24.23 59.16
N ASN A 322 81.85 25.38 59.68
CA ASN A 322 81.68 25.56 61.12
C ASN A 322 80.20 25.58 61.50
N GLY A 323 79.88 24.96 62.63
CA GLY A 323 78.51 24.94 63.13
C GLY A 323 78.43 24.60 64.62
N THR A 324 77.21 24.66 65.14
CA THR A 324 76.90 24.30 66.52
C THR A 324 75.99 23.09 66.55
N VAL A 325 76.35 22.09 67.35
CA VAL A 325 75.51 20.90 67.56
C VAL A 325 74.21 21.31 68.21
N ARG A 326 73.08 21.07 67.55
CA ARG A 326 71.74 21.35 68.09
C ARG A 326 71.19 20.17 68.86
N TYR A 327 71.42 18.96 68.36
CA TYR A 327 71.05 17.73 69.03
C TYR A 327 71.94 16.59 68.56
N CYS A 328 72.12 15.59 69.41
CA CYS A 328 72.75 14.32 69.10
C CYS A 328 71.90 13.21 69.74
N ARG A 329 71.48 12.21 68.97
CA ARG A 329 70.63 11.12 69.45
C ARG A 329 71.17 9.78 68.97
N PRO A 330 71.16 8.73 69.80
CA PRO A 330 71.57 7.40 69.37
C PRO A 330 70.61 6.88 68.29
N ARG A 331 71.18 6.18 67.30
CA ARG A 331 70.51 5.48 66.20
C ARG A 331 71.22 4.13 66.01
N SER A 332 70.60 3.20 65.29
CA SER A 332 71.15 1.87 65.05
C SER A 332 72.52 1.85 64.37
N ASP A 333 72.87 2.91 63.61
CA ASP A 333 74.09 3.04 62.82
C ASP A 333 75.05 4.12 63.35
N GLY A 334 74.86 4.58 64.60
CA GLY A 334 75.70 5.60 65.23
C GLY A 334 74.86 6.68 65.92
N TYR A 335 75.32 7.93 65.86
CA TYR A 335 74.70 9.06 66.52
C TYR A 335 74.20 10.10 65.52
N TRP A 336 72.87 10.19 65.39
CA TRP A 336 72.21 11.16 64.53
C TRP A 336 72.33 12.57 65.12
N THR A 337 73.11 13.41 64.45
CA THR A 337 73.54 14.70 64.95
C THR A 337 73.06 15.80 64.01
N GLY A 338 72.23 16.71 64.55
CA GLY A 338 71.80 17.90 63.82
C GLY A 338 72.70 19.07 64.17
N ILE A 339 73.33 19.67 63.17
CA ILE A 339 74.21 20.82 63.32
C ILE A 339 73.57 22.03 62.65
N VAL A 340 73.56 23.17 63.33
CA VAL A 340 73.22 24.46 62.72
C VAL A 340 74.50 25.09 62.23
N LEU A 341 74.57 25.41 60.94
CA LEU A 341 75.75 26.04 60.36
C LEU A 341 75.88 27.48 60.88
N GLY A 342 77.09 27.88 61.26
CA GLY A 342 77.46 29.28 61.44
C GLY A 342 77.50 30.00 60.09
N GLN A 343 77.80 31.31 60.09
CA GLN A 343 78.08 32.01 58.83
C GLN A 343 79.08 31.19 58.01
N ALA A 344 78.72 30.90 56.75
CA ALA A 344 79.58 30.15 55.86
C ALA A 344 80.93 30.88 55.77
N LEU A 345 81.98 30.27 56.31
CA LEU A 345 83.31 30.85 56.21
C LEU A 345 83.68 30.90 54.74
N ALA A 346 84.15 32.08 54.33
CA ALA A 346 84.55 32.36 52.96
C ALA A 346 85.50 31.27 52.47
N VAL A 347 85.27 30.79 51.25
CA VAL A 347 86.19 29.89 50.56
C VAL A 347 87.57 30.54 50.60
N PRO A 348 88.62 29.87 51.11
CA PRO A 348 89.96 30.41 50.99
C PRO A 348 90.23 30.61 49.50
N ALA A 349 90.47 31.86 49.09
CA ALA A 349 90.95 32.14 47.75
C ALA A 349 92.32 31.45 47.63
N GLU A 350 92.44 30.52 46.68
CA GLU A 350 93.71 29.86 46.35
C GLU A 350 94.79 30.87 45.94
#